data_AF-A0AAW3ZS12-F1
#
_entry.id   AF-A0AAW3ZS12-F1
#
_cell.length_a   1.000
_cell.length_b   1.000
_cell.length_c   1.000
_cell.angle_alpha   90.00
_cell.angle_beta   90.00
_cell.angle_gamma   90.00
#
_symmetry.space_group_name_H-M   'P 1'
#
loop_
_entity.id
_entity.type
_entity.pdbx_description
1 polymer ?
#
loop_
_entity_poly.entity_id
_entity_poly.type
_entity_poly.pdbx_seq_one_letter_code
_entity_poly.pdbx_strand_id
1 'polypeptide(L)' 'MPITSQNPGSTRFGDVPVSDTQAAGLLMPGVIKPILFTVEATLVRKTLGQLGKEDQRAVRHTVAQLIG' A
#
# COMPACT_ATOMS: atom_id res chain seq x y z
N MET A 1 5.58 -2.49 2.22
CA MET A 1 5.50 -1.23 1.45
C MET A 1 4.76 -0.20 2.29
N PRO A 2 5.17 1.08 2.28
CA PRO A 2 4.54 2.13 3.08
C PRO A 2 3.29 2.70 2.38
N ILE A 3 2.36 3.24 3.17
CA ILE A 3 1.13 3.91 2.71
C ILE A 3 1.18 5.39 3.11
N THR A 4 0.80 6.29 2.22
CA THR A 4 0.68 7.73 2.51
C THR A 4 -0.61 8.31 1.93
N SER A 5 -1.21 9.25 2.65
CA SER A 5 -2.35 10.05 2.18
C SER A 5 -1.93 11.24 1.31
N GLN A 6 -0.62 11.48 1.16
CA GLN A 6 -0.09 12.54 0.32
C GLN A 6 -0.02 12.05 -1.14
N ASN A 7 -0.99 12.46 -1.94
CA ASN A 7 -1.03 12.19 -3.37
C ASN A 7 -1.07 13.51 -4.16
N PRO A 8 -0.04 13.87 -4.94
CA PRO A 8 0.02 15.13 -5.69
C PRO A 8 -0.89 15.16 -6.94
N GLY A 9 -1.82 14.21 -7.09
CA GLY A 9 -2.79 14.16 -8.19
C GLY A 9 -2.33 13.36 -9.41
N SER A 10 -1.04 13.01 -9.50
CA SER A 10 -0.51 12.06 -10.49
C SER A 10 0.08 10.83 -9.81
N THR A 11 -0.44 9.66 -10.18
CA THR A 11 0.06 8.36 -9.75
C THR A 11 1.43 8.13 -10.38
N ARG A 12 2.47 7.92 -9.58
CA ARG A 12 3.81 7.60 -10.08
C ARG A 12 3.89 6.13 -10.51
N PHE A 13 4.89 5.77 -11.29
CA PHE A 13 5.15 4.36 -11.60
C PHE A 13 5.27 3.55 -10.30
N GLY A 14 4.50 2.47 -10.21
CA GLY A 14 4.46 1.59 -9.04
C GLY A 14 3.67 2.12 -7.83
N ASP A 15 3.05 3.30 -7.93
CA ASP A 15 2.05 3.71 -6.93
C ASP A 15 0.79 2.86 -7.11
N VAL A 16 0.24 2.34 -6.01
CA VAL A 16 -1.01 1.58 -6.00
C VAL A 16 -2.03 2.34 -5.15
N PRO A 17 -3.07 2.94 -5.74
CA PRO A 17 -4.18 3.53 -4.99
C PRO A 17 -4.88 2.46 -4.16
N VAL A 18 -5.21 2.78 -2.89
CA VAL A 18 -6.03 1.89 -2.06
C VAL A 18 -7.49 2.13 -2.39
N SER A 19 -8.16 1.13 -2.94
CA SER A 19 -9.55 1.23 -3.38
C SER A 19 -10.53 1.11 -2.21
N ASP A 20 -10.26 0.18 -1.27
CA ASP A 20 -11.10 -0.02 -0.09
C ASP A 20 -10.48 0.62 1.15
N THR A 21 -10.73 1.92 1.31
CA THR A 21 -10.18 2.73 2.42
C THR A 21 -10.59 2.19 3.79
N GLN A 22 -11.85 1.75 3.93
CA GLN A 22 -12.40 1.29 5.20
C GLN A 22 -11.84 -0.08 5.59
N ALA A 23 -11.81 -1.06 4.67
CA ALA A 23 -11.23 -2.37 4.96
C ALA A 23 -9.73 -2.27 5.28
N ALA A 24 -9.01 -1.38 4.60
CA ALA A 24 -7.59 -1.12 4.86
C ALA A 24 -7.33 -0.44 6.22
N GLY A 25 -8.37 0.00 6.94
CA GLY A 25 -8.25 0.67 8.24
C GLY A 25 -7.66 2.07 8.13
N LEU A 26 -7.80 2.71 6.96
CA LEU A 26 -7.32 4.06 6.71
C LEU A 26 -8.41 5.08 7.10
N LEU A 27 -7.99 6.20 7.67
CA LEU A 27 -8.90 7.31 8.02
C LEU A 27 -9.29 8.15 6.80
N MET A 28 -8.54 8.05 5.71
CA MET A 28 -8.71 8.82 4.49
C MET A 28 -8.06 8.06 3.32
N PRO A 29 -8.35 8.43 2.06
CA PRO A 29 -7.74 7.81 0.89
C PRO A 29 -6.21 7.80 0.98
N GLY A 30 -5.61 6.71 0.53
CA GLY A 30 -4.16 6.50 0.60
C GLY A 30 -3.60 5.82 -0.64
N VAL A 31 -2.29 5.91 -0.79
CA VAL A 31 -1.53 5.29 -1.87
C VAL A 31 -0.41 4.46 -1.26
N ILE A 32 -0.30 3.21 -1.70
CA ILE A 32 0.82 2.33 -1.37
C ILE A 32 1.99 2.72 -2.29
N LYS A 33 3.15 3.04 -1.70
CA LYS A 33 4.32 3.49 -2.44
C LYS A 33 5.23 2.33 -2.86
N PRO A 34 5.91 2.41 -4.04
CA PRO A 34 6.79 1.38 -4.59
C PRO A 34 8.13 1.26 -3.85
N ILE A 35 8.09 1.21 -2.52
CA ILE A 35 9.28 1.11 -1.66
C ILE A 35 9.23 -0.23 -0.94
N LEU A 36 10.17 -1.11 -1.29
CA LEU A 36 10.39 -2.40 -0.65
C LEU A 36 11.45 -2.24 0.45
N PHE A 37 11.11 -2.66 1.66
CA PHE A 37 12.02 -2.66 2.80
C PHE A 37 11.62 -3.78 3.75
N THR A 38 12.60 -4.25 4.52
CA THR A 38 12.40 -5.18 5.64
C THR A 38 12.25 -4.39 6.93
N VAL A 39 11.40 -4.86 7.84
CA VAL A 39 11.20 -4.26 9.16
C VAL A 39 11.25 -5.36 10.22
N GLU A 40 11.84 -5.06 11.37
CA GLU A 40 11.81 -5.97 12.51
C GLU A 40 10.37 -6.11 13.03
N ALA A 41 9.93 -7.34 13.34
CA ALA A 41 8.55 -7.61 13.74
C ALA A 41 8.15 -6.86 15.02
N THR A 42 9.09 -6.61 15.92
CA THR A 42 8.87 -5.88 17.18
C THR A 42 8.48 -4.41 16.97
N LEU A 43 8.78 -3.83 15.80
CA LEU A 43 8.39 -2.47 15.44
C LEU A 43 6.91 -2.36 15.04
N VAL A 44 6.21 -3.48 14.82
CA VAL A 44 4.78 -3.48 14.48
C VAL A 44 3.94 -3.27 15.73
N ARG A 45 3.37 -2.07 15.89
CA ARG A 45 2.58 -1.71 17.08
C ARG A 45 1.18 -2.32 17.11
N LYS A 46 0.49 -2.38 15.97
CA LYS A 46 -0.86 -2.93 15.81
C LYS A 46 -1.23 -3.13 14.34
N THR A 47 -2.22 -3.97 14.09
CA THR A 47 -2.90 -4.08 12.79
C THR A 47 -4.00 -3.02 12.70
N LEU A 48 -4.06 -2.27 11.60
CA LEU A 48 -5.10 -1.26 11.37
C LEU A 48 -6.30 -1.81 10.59
N GLY A 49 -6.05 -2.71 9.65
CA GLY A 49 -7.03 -3.29 8.74
C GLY A 49 -6.36 -4.29 7.80
N GLN A 50 -7.05 -4.64 6.72
CA GLN A 50 -6.55 -5.57 5.71
C GLN A 50 -6.89 -5.06 4.32
N LEU A 51 -5.95 -5.18 3.38
CA LEU A 51 -6.20 -4.83 1.98
C LEU A 51 -7.25 -5.78 1.38
N GLY A 52 -8.19 -5.21 0.62
CA GLY A 52 -9.17 -5.98 -0.15
C GLY A 52 -8.51 -6.84 -1.24
N LYS A 53 -9.26 -7.78 -1.82
CA LYS A 53 -8.73 -8.71 -2.84
C LYS A 53 -8.16 -7.98 -4.07
N GLU A 54 -8.83 -6.92 -4.50
CA GLU A 54 -8.42 -6.04 -5.60
C GLU A 54 -7.06 -5.38 -5.29
N ASP A 55 -6.98 -4.70 -4.14
CA ASP A 55 -5.77 -4.00 -3.70
C ASP A 55 -4.60 -4.98 -3.50
N GLN A 56 -4.84 -6.16 -2.91
CA GLN A 56 -3.81 -7.20 -2.79
C GLN A 56 -3.28 -7.67 -4.14
N ARG A 57 -4.17 -7.85 -5.13
CA ARG A 57 -3.78 -8.25 -6.49
C ARG A 57 -2.97 -7.16 -7.17
N ALA A 58 -3.38 -5.89 -7.05
CA ALA A 58 -2.62 -4.76 -7.58
C ALA A 58 -1.22 -4.68 -6.96
N VAL A 59 -1.11 -4.81 -5.63
CA VAL A 59 0.19 -4.82 -4.93
C VAL A 59 1.08 -5.96 -5.43
N ARG A 60 0.56 -7.19 -5.53
CA ARG A 60 1.36 -8.33 -6.04
C ARG A 60 1.85 -8.10 -7.47
N HIS A 61 0.99 -7.57 -8.34
CA HIS A 61 1.36 -7.23 -9.71
C HIS A 61 2.46 -6.16 -9.76
N THR A 62 2.33 -5.09 -8.97
CA THR A 62 3.35 -4.05 -8.86
C THR A 62 4.66 -4.57 -8.29
N VAL A 63 4.63 -5.45 -7.28
CA VAL A 63 5.85 -6.08 -6.75
C VAL A 63 6.57 -6.86 -7.84
N ALA A 64 5.85 -7.65 -8.65
CA ALA A 64 6.44 -8.36 -9.79
C ALA A 64 7.07 -7.38 -10.79
N GLN A 65 6.39 -6.29 -11.14
CA GLN A 65 6.94 -5.27 -12.03
C GLN A 65 8.20 -4.58 -11.48
N LEU A 66 8.32 -4.44 -10.17
CA LEU A 66 9.47 -3.78 -9.53
C LEU A 66 10.71 -4.67 -9.47
N ILE A 67 10.54 -5.99 -9.42
CA ILE A 67 11.64 -6.95 -9.23
C ILE A 67 12.03 -7.72 -10.50
N GLY A 68 11.23 -7.63 -11.57
CA GLY A 68 11.41 -8.40 -12.81
C GLY A 68 10.82 -9.80 -12.73
#